data_AF-A0AAX3SNA1-F1
#
_entry.id   AF-A0AAX3SNA1-F1
#
_cell.length_a   1.000
_cell.length_b   1.000
_cell.length_c   1.000
_cell.angle_alpha   90.00
_cell.angle_beta   90.00
_cell.angle_gamma   90.00
#
_symmetry.space_group_name_H-M   'P 1'
#
loop_
_entity.id
_entity.type
_entity.pdbx_description
1 polymer ?
#
loop_
_entity_poly.entity_id
_entity_poly.type
_entity_poly.pdbx_seq_one_letter_code
_entity_poly.pdbx_strand_id
1 'polypeptide(L)'
;MGLLQRLFGQHARGGHHGGNIGVHIGGHHAGGAYPPAAVAAVCPGCHASIASSSRFCPQCGGAVLPQACRSCNASHPAGARFCGQCGQPTT
;
A
#
# COMPACT_ATOMS: atom_id res chain seq x y z
N MET A 1 38.00 -38.72 -8.86
CA MET A 1 38.80 -37.65 -8.23
C MET A 1 38.96 -36.50 -9.22
N GLY A 2 37.94 -35.66 -9.36
CA GLY A 2 37.85 -34.63 -10.42
C GLY A 2 37.51 -33.23 -9.90
N LEU A 3 37.74 -32.98 -8.61
CA LEU A 3 37.46 -31.68 -7.98
C LEU A 3 38.71 -30.78 -7.88
N LEU A 4 39.91 -31.28 -8.14
CA LEU A 4 41.16 -30.55 -7.85
C LEU A 4 41.86 -29.91 -9.06
N GLN A 5 41.37 -30.07 -10.30
CA GLN A 5 42.08 -29.57 -11.50
C GLN A 5 41.58 -28.23 -12.06
N ARG A 6 40.71 -27.50 -11.36
CA ARG A 6 40.06 -26.28 -11.89
C ARG A 6 40.42 -25.00 -11.14
N LEU A 7 41.47 -25.03 -10.33
CA LEU A 7 41.89 -23.89 -9.48
C LEU A 7 43.11 -23.10 -10.02
N PHE A 8 43.80 -23.58 -11.07
CA PHE A 8 45.03 -22.95 -11.57
C PHE A 8 45.08 -22.77 -13.09
N GLY A 9 44.09 -22.11 -13.67
CA GLY A 9 44.25 -21.70 -15.06
C GLY A 9 43.08 -20.89 -15.58
N GLN A 10 43.42 -19.66 -16.02
CA GLN A 10 42.56 -18.74 -16.75
C GLN A 10 41.64 -17.99 -15.77
N HIS A 11 41.78 -16.69 -15.51
CA HIS A 11 41.76 -15.60 -16.48
C HIS A 11 42.47 -14.38 -15.87
N ALA A 12 43.66 -14.07 -16.37
CA ALA A 12 44.31 -12.79 -16.12
C ALA A 12 44.12 -11.91 -17.35
N ARG A 13 43.76 -10.64 -17.10
CA ARG A 13 43.73 -9.49 -18.04
C ARG A 13 42.49 -9.54 -18.94
N GLY A 14 41.45 -8.75 -18.69
CA GLY A 14 41.49 -7.31 -18.49
C GLY A 14 41.02 -6.66 -19.79
N GLY A 15 39.76 -6.25 -19.85
CA GLY A 15 39.19 -5.57 -21.01
C GLY A 15 37.69 -5.79 -21.15
N HIS A 16 36.90 -4.96 -20.46
CA HIS A 16 35.48 -4.79 -20.81
C HIS A 16 35.16 -3.30 -20.88
N HIS A 17 34.84 -2.92 -22.11
CA HIS A 17 34.35 -1.67 -22.69
C HIS A 17 33.65 -0.70 -21.72
N GLY A 18 34.19 0.52 -21.64
CA GLY A 18 33.52 1.69 -21.10
C GLY A 18 32.86 2.50 -22.22
N GLY A 19 31.59 2.86 -22.04
CA GLY A 19 30.92 3.86 -22.88
C GLY A 19 29.49 3.51 -23.29
N ASN A 20 28.59 3.31 -22.34
CA ASN A 20 27.17 3.56 -22.59
C ASN A 20 26.80 4.93 -22.02
N ILE A 21 26.55 5.88 -22.90
CA ILE A 21 25.82 7.10 -22.54
C ILE A 21 24.38 6.70 -22.21
N GLY A 22 24.19 6.27 -20.97
CA GLY A 22 22.86 6.09 -20.39
C GLY A 22 22.24 7.46 -20.19
N VAL A 23 21.55 7.97 -21.20
CA VAL A 23 20.55 9.02 -20.97
C VAL A 23 19.47 8.37 -20.11
N HIS A 24 19.52 8.65 -18.81
CA HIS A 24 18.42 8.37 -17.91
C HIS A 24 17.29 9.34 -18.30
N ILE A 25 16.45 8.93 -19.26
CA ILE A 25 15.13 9.53 -19.42
C ILE A 25 14.37 9.21 -18.12
N GLY A 26 14.37 10.20 -17.22
CA GLY A 26 13.72 10.15 -15.93
C GLY A 26 12.27 9.73 -16.08
N GLY A 27 11.85 8.78 -15.25
CA GLY A 27 10.52 8.21 -15.26
C GLY A 27 9.44 9.27 -15.05
N HIS A 28 8.56 9.40 -16.03
CA HIS A 28 7.24 9.97 -15.83
C HIS A 28 6.32 8.85 -15.32
N HIS A 29 6.44 8.51 -14.04
CA HIS A 29 5.33 7.87 -13.34
C HIS A 29 4.22 8.91 -13.22
N ALA A 30 3.35 8.96 -14.22
CA ALA A 30 2.07 9.66 -14.13
C ALA A 30 1.22 8.94 -13.07
N GLY A 31 1.41 9.35 -11.81
CA GLY A 31 0.54 9.00 -10.70
C GLY A 31 -0.89 9.38 -11.04
N GLY A 32 -1.79 8.43 -10.83
CA GLY A 32 -3.17 8.45 -11.29
C GLY A 32 -3.90 9.77 -11.05
N ALA A 33 -4.59 10.23 -12.10
CA ALA A 33 -5.60 11.25 -12.00
C ALA A 33 -6.72 10.77 -11.05
N TYR A 34 -6.77 11.34 -9.85
CA TYR A 34 -7.97 11.29 -9.02
C TYR A 34 -9.06 12.08 -9.76
N PRO A 35 -10.24 11.50 -10.04
CA PRO A 35 -11.30 12.22 -10.73
C PRO A 35 -11.77 13.45 -9.92
N PRO A 36 -12.26 14.49 -10.62
CA PRO A 36 -12.63 15.76 -9.99
C PRO A 36 -13.76 15.57 -8.97
N ALA A 37 -13.43 15.87 -7.71
CA ALA A 37 -14.36 16.22 -6.64
C ALA A 37 -15.65 15.37 -6.56
N ALA A 38 -15.49 14.06 -6.35
CA ALA A 38 -16.51 13.32 -5.62
C ALA A 38 -16.71 14.04 -4.28
N VAL A 39 -17.94 14.48 -3.98
CA VAL A 39 -18.32 15.20 -2.75
C VAL A 39 -17.55 14.60 -1.57
N ALA A 40 -16.58 15.34 -1.04
CA ALA A 40 -15.70 14.82 0.00
C ALA A 40 -16.55 14.54 1.24
N ALA A 41 -16.65 13.28 1.64
CA ALA A 41 -17.18 12.95 2.95
C ALA A 41 -16.12 13.25 4.01
N VAL A 42 -16.53 13.39 5.27
CA VAL A 42 -15.61 13.61 6.39
C VAL A 42 -15.51 12.31 7.19
N CYS A 43 -14.29 11.87 7.47
CA CYS A 43 -14.07 10.70 8.31
C CYS A 43 -14.56 10.98 9.75
N PRO A 44 -15.47 10.18 10.32
CA PRO A 44 -15.93 10.38 11.70
C PRO A 44 -14.87 10.05 12.76
N GLY A 45 -13.79 9.35 12.40
CA GLY A 45 -12.73 8.96 13.33
C GLY A 45 -11.57 9.95 13.45
N CYS A 46 -11.21 10.65 12.37
CA CYS A 46 -10.07 11.57 12.34
C CYS A 46 -10.38 12.94 11.70
N HIS A 47 -11.61 13.13 11.23
CA HIS A 47 -12.08 14.35 10.56
C HIS A 47 -11.36 14.71 9.25
N ALA A 48 -10.59 13.78 8.68
CA ALA A 48 -9.99 13.97 7.36
C ALA A 48 -11.04 13.90 6.24
N SER A 49 -10.81 14.67 5.18
CA SER A 49 -11.56 14.59 3.93
C SER A 49 -11.29 13.27 3.22
N ILE A 50 -12.35 12.54 2.88
CA ILE A 50 -12.30 11.24 2.21
C ILE A 50 -13.21 11.25 0.97
N ALA A 51 -12.94 10.36 0.02
CA ALA A 51 -13.88 10.17 -1.08
C ALA A 51 -15.18 9.55 -0.54
N SER A 52 -16.33 10.00 -1.04
CA SER A 52 -17.64 9.48 -0.62
C SER A 52 -17.83 7.98 -0.91
N SER A 53 -17.02 7.41 -1.81
CA SER A 53 -17.00 5.98 -2.13
C SER A 53 -15.96 5.16 -1.34
N SER A 54 -15.14 5.80 -0.50
CA SER A 54 -14.17 5.09 0.33
C SER A 54 -14.88 4.22 1.37
N ARG A 55 -14.38 2.99 1.59
CA ARG A 55 -14.88 2.10 2.67
C ARG A 55 -14.07 2.24 3.96
N PHE A 56 -12.81 2.66 3.82
CA PHE A 56 -11.87 2.93 4.90
C PHE A 56 -11.24 4.30 4.70
N CYS A 57 -10.90 4.97 5.80
CA CYS A 57 -10.20 6.24 5.75
C CYS A 57 -8.70 6.01 5.42
N PRO A 58 -8.15 6.62 4.35
CA PRO A 58 -6.73 6.49 4.02
C PRO A 58 -5.80 7.23 4.98
N GLN A 59 -6.33 8.02 5.92
CA GLN A 59 -5.52 8.76 6.91
C GLN A 59 -5.42 8.04 8.25
N CYS A 60 -6.50 7.40 8.72
CA CYS A 60 -6.51 6.72 10.02
C CYS A 60 -6.81 5.22 9.97
N GLY A 61 -7.17 4.66 8.81
CA GLY A 61 -7.54 3.25 8.65
C GLY A 61 -8.93 2.88 9.15
N GLY A 62 -9.68 3.81 9.77
CA GLY A 62 -11.02 3.54 10.29
C GLY A 62 -12.08 3.30 9.19
N ALA A 63 -13.02 2.39 9.43
CA ALA A 63 -14.14 2.14 8.53
C ALA A 63 -15.11 3.33 8.52
N VAL A 64 -15.55 3.73 7.32
CA VAL A 64 -16.42 4.90 7.08
C VAL A 64 -17.82 4.51 6.62
N LEU A 65 -18.06 3.21 6.44
CA LEU A 65 -19.37 2.62 6.19
C LEU A 65 -19.78 1.76 7.40
N PRO A 66 -21.09 1.53 7.61
CA PRO A 66 -21.55 0.59 8.62
C PRO A 66 -21.02 -0.82 8.35
N GLN A 67 -20.56 -1.52 9.39
CA GLN A 67 -20.00 -2.88 9.27
C GLN A 67 -20.67 -3.82 10.27
N ALA A 68 -20.69 -5.12 9.96
CA ALA A 68 -21.13 -6.14 10.89
C ALA A 68 -20.00 -6.47 11.89
N CYS A 69 -20.36 -6.62 13.16
CA CYS A 69 -19.45 -7.06 14.21
C CYS A 69 -19.01 -8.51 13.95
N ARG A 70 -17.71 -8.79 13.97
CA ARG A 70 -17.18 -10.16 13.77
C ARG A 70 -17.54 -11.12 14.91
N SER A 71 -17.89 -10.61 16.08
CA SER A 71 -18.18 -11.42 17.28
C SER A 71 -19.66 -11.73 17.45
N CYS A 72 -20.55 -10.79 17.14
CA CYS A 72 -21.99 -10.94 17.35
C CYS A 72 -22.85 -10.68 16.11
N ASN A 73 -22.23 -10.37 14.97
CA ASN A 73 -22.88 -10.06 13.70
C ASN A 73 -23.83 -8.84 13.68
N ALA A 74 -23.91 -8.08 14.77
CA ALA A 74 -24.68 -6.84 14.83
C ALA A 74 -24.07 -5.75 13.94
N SER A 75 -24.92 -4.91 13.34
CA SER A 75 -24.45 -3.76 12.55
C SER A 75 -24.02 -2.60 13.44
N HIS A 76 -22.86 -2.01 13.15
CA HIS A 76 -22.34 -0.83 13.84
C HIS A 76 -22.11 0.34 12.88
N PRO A 77 -22.29 1.58 13.38
CA PRO A 77 -22.12 2.76 12.55
C PRO A 77 -20.65 2.98 12.15
N ALA A 78 -20.45 3.74 11.09
CA ALA A 78 -19.15 4.20 10.63
C ALA A 78 -18.37 4.87 11.77
N GLY A 79 -17.08 4.55 11.92
CA GLY A 79 -16.21 5.13 12.95
C GLY A 79 -16.43 4.61 14.38
N ALA A 80 -17.35 3.68 14.62
CA ALA A 80 -17.47 3.03 15.93
C ALA A 80 -16.15 2.31 16.27
N ARG A 81 -15.62 2.50 17.49
CA ARG A 81 -14.42 1.79 18.00
C ARG A 81 -14.75 0.47 18.69
N PHE A 82 -15.99 0.35 19.17
CA PHE A 82 -16.52 -0.81 19.88
C PHE A 82 -17.94 -1.11 19.41
N CYS A 83 -18.29 -2.39 19.48
CA CYS A 83 -19.61 -2.90 19.24
C CYS A 83 -20.56 -2.48 20.37
N GLY A 84 -21.56 -1.66 20.08
CA GLY A 84 -22.61 -1.27 21.04
C GLY A 84 -23.56 -2.40 21.46
N GLN A 85 -23.38 -3.63 20.97
CA GLN A 85 -24.21 -4.79 21.35
C GLN A 85 -23.44 -5.79 22.22
N CYS A 86 -22.15 -6.02 21.95
CA CYS A 86 -21.34 -6.99 22.69
C CYS A 86 -20.04 -6.42 23.29
N GLY A 87 -19.74 -5.13 23.08
CA GLY A 87 -18.57 -4.45 23.64
C GLY A 87 -17.23 -4.77 22.96
N GLN A 88 -17.19 -5.70 22.00
CA GLN A 88 -15.94 -6.07 21.30
C GLN A 88 -15.44 -4.95 20.38
N PRO A 89 -14.12 -4.81 20.20
CA PRO A 89 -13.55 -3.84 19.28
C PRO A 89 -13.99 -4.14 17.84
N THR A 90 -14.23 -3.10 17.06
CA THR A 90 -14.68 -3.15 15.66
C THR A 90 -13.52 -3.23 14.65
N THR A 91 -12.30 -3.42 15.15
CA THR A 91 -11.05 -3.61 14.38
C THR A 91 -11.04 -4.92 13.61
#